data_AF-A0A975B4D6-F1
#
_entry.id   AF-A0A975B4D6-F1
#
_cell.length_a   1.000
_cell.length_b   1.000
_cell.length_c   1.000
_cell.angle_alpha   90.00
_cell.angle_beta   90.00
_cell.angle_gamma   90.00
#
_symmetry.space_group_name_H-M   'P 1'
#
loop_
_entity.id
_entity.type
_entity.pdbx_description
1 polymer ?
#
loop_
_entity_poly.entity_id
_entity_poly.type
_entity_poly.pdbx_seq_one_letter_code
_entity_poly.pdbx_strand_id
1 'polypeptide(L)'
;MIKIQRRFALLVSLVFLLFGTIVSSAIAVPTATIPTDVAVAEGKVVVPINFTREAADLINAFVFRLSYDETILTNPTLIYTDTLLGDATGITTAVPPSDGIGDLSIIANGVLGKLVNPTEGILLKVQFDVATCSDSQSITFESQNDKTVFTDSSYTMLNATFTNGSVLCGGGGDTTPPVITLTGDAEVKVCLNTAYEDAGATANDNVDGDITANIVKTGLPIDTAVAGTYTVKYNVSDAAGNAATEVTRTVVVEACEDTTPPVITLTGDAEVKVCLNTAYEDAGATANDNVDGDITANIVKTGLPIDTAAAGTYTVKYNVSDAAGNAATEVTRTVVVEACEDTTPPVITLNGGATVNVCLNAAYEDAGATANDNVDGDITANIVKTGLPIDTAAAGTYTVKYNVSDAAGNAATEVTRTVVVEACEDTTPPVITLNGGATVNVCLNAAYEDAGATATDDVDGDITADIVKTGLPIDTTTAGTYTVKYNVSDAAGNAAEEVTRTVIVSENCTTLGDADGNGTVSIYDALRVAQVAAELTTDYVAANADVDCSGAVNIYDALLIAQVDAQMKKDDGTPYEFCTAQ
;
A
#
# COMPACT_ATOMS: atom_id res chain seq x y z
N MET A 1 -33.70 37.60 119.80
CA MET A 1 -33.87 36.80 121.03
C MET A 1 -34.67 35.55 120.68
N ILE A 2 -34.21 34.32 120.80
CA ILE A 2 -32.88 33.78 121.08
C ILE A 2 -32.72 32.55 120.16
N LYS A 3 -31.49 32.38 119.66
CA LYS A 3 -30.93 31.20 118.99
C LYS A 3 -31.50 29.88 119.53
N ILE A 4 -31.53 28.86 118.65
CA ILE A 4 -31.63 27.40 118.87
C ILE A 4 -32.83 26.85 118.08
N GLN A 5 -32.64 26.61 116.77
CA GLN A 5 -32.09 25.39 116.16
C GLN A 5 -33.16 24.28 116.09
N ARG A 6 -33.54 23.81 114.89
CA ARG A 6 -32.90 22.60 114.32
C ARG A 6 -32.47 21.62 115.41
N ARG A 7 -33.45 21.08 116.15
CA ARG A 7 -33.44 19.86 117.00
C ARG A 7 -34.56 20.01 118.05
N PHE A 8 -35.82 19.79 117.67
CA PHE A 8 -36.88 19.33 118.58
C PHE A 8 -38.14 18.92 117.79
N ALA A 9 -37.94 18.01 116.84
CA ALA A 9 -38.88 16.93 116.55
C ALA A 9 -38.14 15.58 116.65
N LEU A 10 -37.09 15.56 117.49
CA LEU A 10 -36.26 14.41 117.83
C LEU A 10 -36.63 13.98 119.25
N LEU A 11 -37.91 13.62 119.46
CA LEU A 11 -38.37 13.02 120.72
C LEU A 11 -39.66 12.19 120.55
N VAL A 12 -39.79 11.48 119.43
CA VAL A 12 -40.57 10.24 119.36
C VAL A 12 -39.70 9.20 118.65
N SER A 13 -38.53 8.97 119.24
CA SER A 13 -37.58 7.90 118.93
C SER A 13 -37.02 7.50 120.30
N LEU A 14 -37.24 6.24 120.71
CA LEU A 14 -37.39 5.71 122.11
C LEU A 14 -38.83 5.83 122.60
N VAL A 15 -39.72 4.84 122.52
CA VAL A 15 -39.58 3.44 122.96
C VAL A 15 -40.54 2.56 122.13
N PHE A 16 -40.01 1.89 121.11
CA PHE A 16 -40.43 0.58 120.57
C PHE A 16 -39.50 0.28 119.38
N LEU A 17 -38.24 0.06 119.73
CA LEU A 17 -37.18 -0.42 118.84
C LEU A 17 -36.57 -1.63 119.55
N LEU A 18 -37.38 -2.69 119.70
CA LEU A 18 -36.94 -4.00 120.18
C LEU A 18 -38.05 -5.03 119.93
N PHE A 19 -38.31 -5.35 118.66
CA PHE A 19 -38.65 -6.69 118.19
C PHE A 19 -38.48 -6.63 116.68
N GLY A 20 -37.41 -7.27 116.20
CA GLY A 20 -37.21 -7.49 114.79
C GLY A 20 -38.45 -8.15 114.21
N THR A 21 -38.88 -7.67 113.05
CA THR A 21 -39.56 -8.51 112.08
C THR A 21 -38.74 -9.79 111.96
N ILE A 22 -39.24 -10.88 112.53
CA ILE A 22 -38.78 -12.22 112.21
C ILE A 22 -39.10 -12.36 110.73
N VAL A 23 -38.07 -12.17 109.90
CA VAL A 23 -38.05 -12.76 108.57
C VAL A 23 -38.20 -14.24 108.83
N SER A 24 -39.34 -14.81 108.45
CA SER A 24 -39.50 -16.25 108.37
C SER A 24 -38.40 -16.74 107.45
N SER A 25 -37.32 -17.27 108.03
CA SER A 25 -36.25 -17.92 107.31
C SER A 25 -36.88 -19.15 106.68
N ALA A 26 -37.16 -19.08 105.38
CA ALA A 26 -37.50 -20.25 104.59
C ALA A 26 -36.45 -21.33 104.89
N ILE A 27 -36.92 -22.49 105.33
CA ILE A 27 -36.05 -23.64 105.59
C ILE A 27 -35.42 -24.02 104.25
N ALA A 28 -34.11 -23.80 104.09
CA ALA A 28 -33.41 -24.15 102.88
C ALA A 28 -33.29 -25.67 102.74
N VAL A 29 -33.89 -26.16 101.67
CA VAL A 29 -34.00 -27.58 101.30
C VAL A 29 -32.73 -27.98 100.54
N PRO A 30 -32.02 -29.07 100.90
CA PRO A 30 -30.93 -29.59 100.07
C PRO A 30 -31.39 -29.92 98.64
N THR A 31 -30.58 -29.53 97.66
CA THR A 31 -30.80 -29.81 96.23
C THR A 31 -29.75 -30.78 95.69
N ALA A 32 -30.17 -31.71 94.85
CA ALA A 32 -29.25 -32.45 93.99
C ALA A 32 -29.57 -32.24 92.51
N THR A 33 -28.54 -31.99 91.71
CA THR A 33 -28.68 -31.66 90.29
C THR A 33 -27.74 -32.51 89.44
N ILE A 34 -28.30 -33.08 88.38
CA ILE A 34 -27.57 -33.76 87.31
C ILE A 34 -27.67 -32.87 86.06
N PRO A 35 -26.56 -32.53 85.39
CA PRO A 35 -26.63 -31.76 84.15
C PRO A 35 -27.39 -32.52 83.05
N THR A 36 -27.94 -31.78 82.10
CA THR A 36 -28.37 -32.34 80.81
C THR A 36 -27.17 -32.48 79.89
N ASP A 37 -27.29 -33.38 78.91
CA ASP A 37 -26.36 -33.48 77.76
C ASP A 37 -24.92 -33.85 78.14
N VAL A 38 -24.76 -34.72 79.14
CA VAL A 38 -23.44 -35.27 79.48
C VAL A 38 -22.96 -36.17 78.35
N ALA A 39 -21.80 -35.85 77.76
CA ALA A 39 -21.24 -36.53 76.60
C ALA A 39 -20.65 -37.91 76.94
N VAL A 40 -20.84 -38.87 76.02
CA VAL A 40 -20.18 -40.18 76.04
C VAL A 40 -18.81 -40.07 75.38
N ALA A 41 -17.77 -40.61 76.00
CA ALA A 41 -16.42 -40.69 75.45
C ALA A 41 -15.88 -42.11 75.60
N GLU A 42 -15.33 -42.68 74.53
CA GLU A 42 -14.65 -43.99 74.55
C GLU A 42 -15.49 -45.14 75.16
N GLY A 43 -16.81 -45.15 74.90
CA GLY A 43 -17.72 -46.17 75.43
C GLY A 43 -18.01 -46.05 76.93
N LYS A 44 -17.66 -44.93 77.55
CA LYS A 44 -17.97 -44.62 78.96
C LYS A 44 -18.63 -43.25 79.06
N VAL A 45 -19.39 -43.04 80.13
CA VAL A 45 -19.95 -41.72 80.48
C VAL A 45 -19.74 -41.44 81.95
N VAL A 46 -19.32 -40.22 82.27
CA VAL A 46 -19.06 -39.77 83.64
C VAL A 46 -20.10 -38.73 84.02
N VAL A 47 -21.06 -39.12 84.85
CA VAL A 47 -22.20 -38.29 85.26
C VAL A 47 -21.88 -37.55 86.55
N PRO A 48 -21.74 -36.20 86.52
CA PRO A 48 -21.59 -35.41 87.73
C PRO A 48 -22.92 -35.23 88.46
N ILE A 49 -22.91 -35.37 89.79
CA ILE A 49 -24.05 -35.14 90.68
C ILE A 49 -23.63 -34.10 91.71
N ASN A 50 -24.25 -32.92 91.64
CA ASN A 50 -23.96 -31.80 92.52
C ASN A 50 -24.97 -31.74 93.66
N PHE A 51 -24.49 -31.65 94.91
CA PHE A 51 -25.34 -31.45 96.09
C PHE A 51 -25.09 -30.07 96.70
N THR A 52 -26.14 -29.27 96.86
CA THR A 52 -26.07 -27.93 97.46
C THR A 52 -27.12 -27.75 98.56
N ARG A 53 -26.85 -26.92 99.57
CA ARG A 53 -27.82 -26.55 100.61
C ARG A 53 -27.50 -25.15 101.11
N GLU A 54 -28.52 -24.32 101.34
CA GLU A 54 -28.37 -22.95 101.84
C GLU A 54 -28.67 -22.84 103.35
N ALA A 55 -27.94 -23.59 104.19
CA ALA A 55 -28.18 -23.62 105.65
C ALA A 55 -26.88 -23.74 106.49
N ALA A 56 -26.95 -23.37 107.77
CA ALA A 56 -25.80 -23.39 108.67
C ALA A 56 -25.46 -24.78 109.25
N ASP A 57 -26.38 -25.75 109.16
CA ASP A 57 -26.24 -27.09 109.75
C ASP A 57 -25.59 -28.10 108.79
N LEU A 58 -24.77 -29.01 109.32
CA LEU A 58 -24.07 -30.05 108.55
C LEU A 58 -25.03 -31.18 108.13
N ILE A 59 -24.83 -31.72 106.91
CA ILE A 59 -25.43 -32.99 106.49
C ILE A 59 -24.56 -34.11 107.08
N ASN A 60 -25.17 -35.06 107.79
CA ASN A 60 -24.46 -36.12 108.52
C ASN A 60 -24.51 -37.48 107.84
N ALA A 61 -25.54 -37.71 107.03
CA ALA A 61 -25.62 -38.87 106.16
C ALA A 61 -26.63 -38.59 105.05
N PHE A 62 -26.43 -39.23 103.90
CA PHE A 62 -27.44 -39.27 102.85
C PHE A 62 -27.48 -40.62 102.16
N VAL A 63 -28.67 -40.95 101.66
CA VAL A 63 -28.92 -42.03 100.71
C VAL A 63 -29.50 -41.39 99.46
N PHE A 64 -28.76 -41.42 98.36
CA PHE A 64 -29.22 -40.92 97.06
C PHE A 64 -29.52 -42.09 96.13
N ARG A 65 -30.73 -42.11 95.56
CA ARG A 65 -31.15 -43.14 94.61
C ARG A 65 -31.39 -42.56 93.22
N LEU A 66 -30.74 -43.17 92.25
CA LEU A 66 -30.80 -42.79 90.85
C LEU A 66 -31.31 -43.96 90.01
N SER A 67 -32.36 -43.70 89.22
CA SER A 67 -32.85 -44.65 88.21
C SER A 67 -32.32 -44.27 86.83
N TYR A 68 -31.87 -45.27 86.08
CA TYR A 68 -31.32 -45.15 84.73
C TYR A 68 -31.66 -46.39 83.89
N ASP A 69 -31.47 -46.32 82.57
CA ASP A 69 -31.66 -47.48 81.69
C ASP A 69 -30.42 -48.42 81.74
N GLU A 70 -30.57 -49.55 82.44
CA GLU A 70 -29.50 -50.54 82.61
C GLU A 70 -29.18 -51.36 81.36
N THR A 71 -30.03 -51.30 80.33
CA THR A 71 -29.75 -51.95 79.04
C THR A 71 -28.72 -51.15 78.22
N ILE A 72 -28.55 -49.87 78.55
CA ILE A 72 -27.66 -48.95 77.83
C ILE A 72 -26.45 -48.58 78.71
N LEU A 73 -26.68 -48.25 79.97
CA LEU A 73 -25.63 -47.89 80.93
C LEU A 73 -25.39 -49.06 81.90
N THR A 74 -24.16 -49.53 81.99
CA THR A 74 -23.78 -50.70 82.79
C THR A 74 -22.62 -50.35 83.73
N ASN A 75 -22.34 -51.21 84.71
CA ASN A 75 -21.20 -51.11 85.62
C ASN A 75 -21.01 -49.73 86.29
N PRO A 76 -22.03 -49.19 87.00
CA PRO A 76 -21.89 -47.92 87.70
C PRO A 76 -20.73 -47.97 88.70
N THR A 77 -19.73 -47.12 88.49
CA THR A 77 -18.55 -47.02 89.32
C THR A 77 -18.46 -45.60 89.87
N LEU A 78 -18.46 -45.45 91.20
CA LEU A 78 -18.29 -44.14 91.81
C LEU A 78 -16.84 -43.65 91.65
N ILE A 79 -16.69 -42.50 91.02
CA ILE A 79 -15.42 -41.79 90.85
C ILE A 79 -15.53 -40.49 91.66
N TYR A 80 -14.98 -40.49 92.87
CA TYR A 80 -15.02 -39.34 93.76
C TYR A 80 -13.77 -38.46 93.56
N THR A 81 -13.93 -37.13 93.43
CA THR A 81 -12.77 -36.24 93.18
C THR A 81 -12.75 -34.91 93.97
N ASP A 82 -13.61 -34.70 94.98
CA ASP A 82 -13.61 -33.42 95.71
C ASP A 82 -12.81 -33.46 97.02
N THR A 83 -11.99 -32.44 97.27
CA THR A 83 -11.13 -32.24 98.45
C THR A 83 -11.85 -31.68 99.68
N LEU A 84 -13.15 -31.37 99.60
CA LEU A 84 -13.93 -30.76 100.71
C LEU A 84 -14.54 -31.74 101.73
N LEU A 85 -14.28 -33.05 101.61
CA LEU A 85 -14.66 -34.08 102.59
C LEU A 85 -13.45 -34.52 103.41
N GLY A 86 -13.28 -33.97 104.61
CA GLY A 86 -12.35 -34.53 105.61
C GLY A 86 -12.85 -35.88 106.15
N ASP A 87 -11.94 -36.83 106.39
CA ASP A 87 -12.11 -38.14 107.07
C ASP A 87 -13.45 -38.90 106.86
N ALA A 88 -14.06 -38.79 105.68
CA ALA A 88 -15.27 -39.53 105.33
C ALA A 88 -14.94 -41.02 105.11
N THR A 89 -15.07 -41.84 106.17
CA THR A 89 -14.98 -43.29 106.07
C THR A 89 -16.33 -43.88 105.67
N GLY A 90 -16.47 -44.38 104.44
CA GLY A 90 -17.57 -45.30 104.08
C GLY A 90 -18.61 -44.80 103.07
N ILE A 91 -18.20 -44.11 102.00
CA ILE A 91 -19.07 -43.95 100.83
C ILE A 91 -19.09 -45.27 100.05
N THR A 92 -20.25 -45.90 99.96
CA THR A 92 -20.42 -47.20 99.28
C THR A 92 -21.56 -47.12 98.27
N THR A 93 -21.37 -47.72 97.10
CA THR A 93 -22.43 -47.97 96.14
C THR A 93 -23.05 -49.34 96.38
N ALA A 94 -24.37 -49.41 96.45
CA ALA A 94 -25.09 -50.68 96.42
C ALA A 94 -25.92 -50.73 95.13
N VAL A 95 -25.70 -51.77 94.33
CA VAL A 95 -26.55 -52.11 93.17
C VAL A 95 -27.51 -53.21 93.64
N PRO A 96 -28.82 -52.93 93.79
CA PRO A 96 -29.80 -53.97 94.14
C PRO A 96 -29.99 -54.97 92.98
N PRO A 97 -30.60 -56.16 93.22
CA PRO A 97 -30.90 -57.12 92.15
C PRO A 97 -31.89 -56.54 91.12
N SER A 98 -31.65 -56.80 89.82
CA SER A 98 -32.29 -56.15 88.66
C SER A 98 -33.81 -56.37 88.53
N ASP A 99 -34.55 -55.31 88.24
CA ASP A 99 -35.96 -55.32 87.81
C ASP A 99 -36.17 -54.68 86.42
N GLY A 100 -35.10 -54.38 85.66
CA GLY A 100 -35.17 -53.76 84.33
C GLY A 100 -35.08 -52.23 84.33
N ILE A 101 -35.03 -51.60 85.51
CA ILE A 101 -34.72 -50.17 85.69
C ILE A 101 -33.50 -50.14 86.61
N GLY A 102 -32.34 -49.71 86.08
CA GLY A 102 -31.11 -49.71 86.85
C GLY A 102 -31.21 -48.76 88.05
N ASP A 103 -31.05 -49.29 89.26
CA ASP A 103 -31.12 -48.51 90.50
C ASP A 103 -29.72 -48.38 91.14
N LEU A 104 -29.16 -47.17 91.18
CA LEU A 104 -27.92 -46.88 91.90
C LEU A 104 -28.24 -46.23 93.24
N SER A 105 -27.87 -46.90 94.34
CA SER A 105 -27.89 -46.29 95.68
C SER A 105 -26.49 -45.83 96.08
N ILE A 106 -26.33 -44.52 96.28
CA ILE A 106 -25.11 -43.91 96.83
C ILE A 106 -25.38 -43.60 98.30
N ILE A 107 -24.61 -44.23 99.19
CA ILE A 107 -24.75 -44.07 100.64
C ILE A 107 -23.48 -43.41 101.17
N ALA A 108 -23.64 -42.31 101.91
CA ALA A 108 -22.56 -41.67 102.65
C ALA A 108 -22.94 -41.54 104.12
N ASN A 109 -22.05 -41.98 105.02
CA ASN A 109 -22.19 -41.87 106.47
C ASN A 109 -21.00 -41.09 107.05
N GLY A 110 -21.27 -40.09 107.88
CA GLY A 110 -20.24 -39.29 108.56
C GLY A 110 -20.45 -37.78 108.37
N VAL A 111 -19.81 -36.97 109.21
CA VAL A 111 -19.94 -35.51 109.16
C VAL A 111 -19.37 -34.99 107.83
N LEU A 112 -20.24 -34.79 106.84
CA LEU A 112 -19.86 -34.09 105.61
C LEU A 112 -19.65 -32.63 106.00
N GLY A 113 -18.46 -32.10 105.73
CA GLY A 113 -18.06 -30.74 106.10
C GLY A 113 -19.11 -29.70 105.75
N LYS A 114 -19.11 -28.59 106.50
CA LYS A 114 -20.09 -27.50 106.40
C LYS A 114 -20.36 -27.13 104.92
N LEU A 115 -21.54 -27.46 104.40
CA LEU A 115 -22.02 -27.02 103.08
C LEU A 115 -22.32 -25.51 103.17
N VAL A 116 -21.30 -24.67 103.00
CA VAL A 116 -21.46 -23.22 103.03
C VAL A 116 -21.24 -22.67 101.63
N ASN A 117 -22.24 -21.93 101.16
CA ASN A 117 -22.38 -21.21 99.90
C ASN A 117 -23.06 -21.96 98.74
N PRO A 118 -23.99 -21.29 98.04
CA PRO A 118 -24.71 -21.85 96.89
C PRO A 118 -23.85 -22.05 95.63
N THR A 119 -22.52 -21.83 95.68
CA THR A 119 -21.63 -21.88 94.51
C THR A 119 -20.62 -23.04 94.53
N GLU A 120 -20.38 -23.70 95.66
CA GLU A 120 -19.47 -24.84 95.79
C GLU A 120 -20.15 -25.96 96.59
N GLY A 121 -20.93 -26.79 95.87
CA GLY A 121 -21.56 -27.99 96.42
C GLY A 121 -20.61 -29.19 96.43
N ILE A 122 -21.02 -30.29 97.08
CA ILE A 122 -20.29 -31.57 96.99
C ILE A 122 -20.56 -32.15 95.60
N LEU A 123 -19.49 -32.39 94.83
CA LEU A 123 -19.56 -33.04 93.52
C LEU A 123 -19.19 -34.52 93.62
N LEU A 124 -20.14 -35.39 93.29
CA LEU A 124 -19.87 -36.81 93.02
C LEU A 124 -19.78 -37.02 91.51
N LYS A 125 -18.96 -37.97 91.05
CA LYS A 125 -19.03 -38.44 89.66
C LYS A 125 -19.30 -39.93 89.65
N VAL A 126 -20.26 -40.38 88.85
CA VAL A 126 -20.52 -41.80 88.63
C VAL A 126 -20.17 -42.10 87.18
N GLN A 127 -19.26 -43.05 86.97
CA GLN A 127 -18.93 -43.55 85.65
C GLN A 127 -19.80 -44.75 85.32
N PHE A 128 -20.32 -44.81 84.10
CA PHE A 128 -21.00 -45.97 83.52
C PHE A 128 -20.25 -46.42 82.27
N ASP A 129 -20.26 -47.72 82.00
CA ASP A 129 -19.91 -48.29 80.70
C ASP A 129 -21.15 -48.25 79.79
N VAL A 130 -20.99 -47.94 78.50
CA VAL A 130 -22.09 -47.82 77.53
C VAL A 130 -22.12 -49.07 76.64
N ALA A 131 -23.17 -49.88 76.76
CA ALA A 131 -23.26 -51.20 76.12
C ALA A 131 -23.73 -51.14 74.66
N THR A 132 -24.88 -50.50 74.39
CA THR A 132 -25.43 -50.29 73.04
C THR A 132 -26.24 -49.01 73.03
N CYS A 133 -25.88 -48.04 72.20
CA CYS A 133 -26.62 -46.80 72.07
C CYS A 133 -26.65 -46.34 70.62
N SER A 134 -27.81 -45.91 70.12
CA SER A 134 -27.99 -45.37 68.77
C SER A 134 -27.89 -43.84 68.76
N ASP A 135 -27.44 -43.27 67.64
CA ASP A 135 -27.30 -41.83 67.48
C ASP A 135 -28.62 -41.09 67.82
N SER A 136 -28.52 -40.06 68.66
CA SER A 136 -29.64 -39.22 69.15
C SER A 136 -30.53 -39.81 70.25
N GLN A 137 -30.16 -40.94 70.87
CA GLN A 137 -30.90 -41.46 72.04
C GLN A 137 -30.54 -40.65 73.30
N SER A 138 -31.54 -40.05 73.95
CA SER A 138 -31.40 -39.40 75.26
C SER A 138 -31.78 -40.39 76.37
N ILE A 139 -30.87 -40.61 77.31
CA ILE A 139 -31.09 -41.44 78.50
C ILE A 139 -31.35 -40.49 79.67
N THR A 140 -32.54 -40.53 80.23
CA THR A 140 -32.91 -39.69 81.38
C THR A 140 -32.48 -40.35 82.69
N PHE A 141 -31.93 -39.56 83.60
CA PHE A 141 -31.71 -39.95 84.98
C PHE A 141 -32.83 -39.40 85.85
N GLU A 142 -33.54 -40.28 86.54
CA GLU A 142 -34.65 -39.91 87.42
C GLU A 142 -34.32 -40.17 88.88
N SER A 143 -34.56 -39.17 89.74
CA SER A 143 -34.45 -39.36 91.19
C SER A 143 -35.67 -40.09 91.75
N GLN A 144 -35.44 -41.11 92.57
CA GLN A 144 -36.50 -41.72 93.37
C GLN A 144 -36.74 -40.91 94.65
N ASN A 145 -37.44 -39.79 94.52
CA ASN A 145 -37.64 -38.79 95.58
C ASN A 145 -38.17 -39.39 96.89
N ASP A 146 -39.03 -40.41 96.85
CA ASP A 146 -39.58 -41.07 98.05
C ASP A 146 -38.59 -42.00 98.78
N LYS A 147 -37.44 -42.28 98.16
CA LYS A 147 -36.38 -43.17 98.68
C LYS A 147 -35.02 -42.48 98.86
N THR A 148 -34.90 -41.23 98.44
CA THR A 148 -33.72 -40.40 98.69
C THR A 148 -33.89 -39.64 100.01
N VAL A 149 -32.92 -39.78 100.91
CA VAL A 149 -33.00 -39.24 102.28
C VAL A 149 -31.72 -38.50 102.63
N PHE A 150 -31.86 -37.28 103.14
CA PHE A 150 -30.77 -36.53 103.78
C PHE A 150 -31.04 -36.41 105.27
N THR A 151 -29.99 -36.45 106.08
CA THR A 151 -30.09 -36.23 107.53
C THR A 151 -29.15 -35.14 108.01
N ASP A 152 -29.61 -34.34 108.98
CA ASP A 152 -28.75 -33.39 109.69
C ASP A 152 -27.83 -34.10 110.72
N SER A 153 -26.98 -33.34 111.40
CA SER A 153 -26.11 -33.80 112.50
C SER A 153 -26.84 -34.46 113.68
N SER A 154 -28.17 -34.34 113.75
CA SER A 154 -29.02 -34.96 114.76
C SER A 154 -29.81 -36.16 114.24
N TYR A 155 -29.52 -36.62 113.00
CA TYR A 155 -30.22 -37.69 112.29
C TYR A 155 -31.70 -37.37 111.94
N THR A 156 -32.09 -36.10 111.92
CA THR A 156 -33.43 -35.69 111.49
C THR A 156 -33.51 -35.72 109.98
N MET A 157 -34.58 -36.27 109.41
CA MET A 157 -34.77 -36.27 107.95
C MET A 157 -35.00 -34.85 107.42
N LEU A 158 -34.29 -34.52 106.35
CA LEU A 158 -34.43 -33.28 105.59
C LEU A 158 -35.15 -33.59 104.28
N ASN A 159 -36.17 -32.80 103.95
CA ASN A 159 -36.74 -32.82 102.60
C ASN A 159 -35.67 -32.38 101.60
N ALA A 160 -35.70 -32.91 100.39
CA ALA A 160 -34.75 -32.56 99.33
C ALA A 160 -35.47 -32.38 97.98
N THR A 161 -34.92 -31.51 97.13
CA THR A 161 -35.42 -31.27 95.78
C THR A 161 -34.42 -31.73 94.73
N PHE A 162 -34.92 -32.36 93.66
CA PHE A 162 -34.09 -32.99 92.64
C PHE A 162 -34.39 -32.45 91.26
N THR A 163 -33.34 -32.20 90.50
CA THR A 163 -33.44 -31.87 89.07
C THR A 163 -32.90 -33.04 88.27
N ASN A 164 -33.79 -33.71 87.53
CA ASN A 164 -33.45 -34.79 86.61
C ASN A 164 -32.50 -34.27 85.52
N GLY A 165 -31.56 -35.13 85.10
CA GLY A 165 -30.62 -34.86 84.02
C GLY A 165 -30.73 -35.88 82.90
N SER A 166 -29.92 -35.74 81.86
CA SER A 166 -29.88 -36.68 80.74
C SER A 166 -28.46 -36.87 80.20
N VAL A 167 -28.24 -38.02 79.59
CA VAL A 167 -27.07 -38.32 78.75
C VAL A 167 -27.53 -38.45 77.31
N LEU A 168 -26.82 -37.83 76.38
CA LEU A 168 -27.03 -38.00 74.94
C LEU A 168 -26.04 -39.02 74.38
N CYS A 169 -26.54 -40.03 73.70
CA CYS A 169 -25.74 -40.95 72.92
C CYS A 169 -25.63 -40.51 71.46
N GLY A 170 -24.42 -40.56 70.90
CA GLY A 170 -24.17 -40.32 69.46
C GLY A 170 -23.05 -39.32 69.19
N GLY A 171 -21.85 -39.63 69.67
CA GLY A 171 -20.64 -38.84 69.44
C GLY A 171 -19.46 -39.73 69.07
N GLY A 172 -19.66 -40.70 68.16
CA GLY A 172 -18.55 -41.24 67.39
C GLY A 172 -18.21 -40.21 66.32
N GLY A 173 -17.33 -39.25 66.62
CA GLY A 173 -16.96 -38.21 65.67
C GLY A 173 -16.42 -38.85 64.39
N ASP A 174 -16.90 -38.39 63.24
CA ASP A 174 -16.26 -38.71 61.98
C ASP A 174 -14.78 -38.30 62.05
N THR A 175 -13.89 -39.17 61.58
CA THR A 175 -12.44 -38.94 61.59
C THR A 175 -11.83 -38.97 60.19
N THR A 176 -12.65 -39.16 59.15
CA THR A 176 -12.16 -39.29 57.78
C THR A 176 -12.22 -37.92 57.11
N PRO A 177 -11.08 -37.38 56.64
CA PRO A 177 -11.12 -36.10 55.96
C PRO A 177 -11.83 -36.17 54.60
N PRO A 178 -12.49 -35.09 54.18
CA PRO A 178 -13.05 -34.97 52.84
C PRO A 178 -11.97 -35.05 51.75
N VAL A 179 -12.37 -35.48 50.55
CA VAL A 179 -11.49 -35.56 49.37
C VAL A 179 -11.85 -34.48 48.36
N ILE A 180 -10.89 -33.61 48.03
CA ILE A 180 -11.01 -32.58 46.99
C ILE A 180 -10.52 -33.13 45.65
N THR A 181 -11.27 -32.88 44.57
CA THR A 181 -10.89 -33.20 43.19
C THR A 181 -10.98 -31.93 42.32
N LEU A 182 -9.91 -31.58 41.61
CA LEU A 182 -9.94 -30.43 40.69
C LEU A 182 -10.88 -30.68 39.50
N THR A 183 -11.64 -29.66 39.13
CA THR A 183 -12.39 -29.64 37.87
C THR A 183 -11.49 -28.99 36.82
N GLY A 184 -11.04 -29.76 35.82
CA GLY A 184 -10.06 -29.30 34.82
C GLY A 184 -8.61 -29.50 35.28
N ASP A 185 -7.67 -28.95 34.52
CA ASP A 185 -6.25 -29.25 34.68
C ASP A 185 -5.66 -28.69 36.00
N ALA A 186 -4.64 -29.39 36.52
CA ALA A 186 -3.88 -28.97 37.68
C ALA A 186 -2.88 -27.84 37.36
N GLU A 187 -2.48 -27.72 36.09
CA GLU A 187 -1.68 -26.62 35.56
C GLU A 187 -2.39 -26.00 34.36
N VAL A 188 -2.56 -24.68 34.38
CA VAL A 188 -3.23 -23.91 33.30
C VAL A 188 -2.30 -22.81 32.82
N LYS A 189 -2.04 -22.77 31.50
CA LYS A 189 -1.32 -21.67 30.86
C LYS A 189 -2.32 -20.60 30.42
N VAL A 190 -2.03 -19.34 30.78
CA VAL A 190 -2.88 -18.19 30.50
C VAL A 190 -2.04 -17.15 29.78
N CYS A 191 -2.61 -16.60 28.71
CA CYS A 191 -2.00 -15.52 27.98
C CYS A 191 -2.04 -14.21 28.78
N LEU A 192 -0.93 -13.46 28.76
CA LEU A 192 -0.86 -12.13 29.35
C LEU A 192 -2.02 -11.24 28.88
N ASN A 193 -2.63 -10.51 29.81
CA ASN A 193 -3.80 -9.63 29.62
C ASN A 193 -5.09 -10.33 29.17
N THR A 194 -5.17 -11.66 29.22
CA THR A 194 -6.42 -12.39 28.98
C THR A 194 -7.13 -12.72 30.29
N ALA A 195 -8.46 -12.77 30.29
CA ALA A 195 -9.21 -13.13 31.49
C ALA A 195 -8.97 -14.59 31.87
N TYR A 196 -8.72 -14.85 33.16
CA TYR A 196 -8.65 -16.20 33.71
C TYR A 196 -9.85 -16.47 34.60
N GLU A 197 -10.57 -17.55 34.30
CA GLU A 197 -11.67 -18.05 35.12
C GLU A 197 -11.30 -19.41 35.71
N ASP A 198 -11.47 -19.52 37.03
CA ASP A 198 -11.14 -20.74 37.75
C ASP A 198 -12.20 -21.83 37.49
N ALA A 199 -11.79 -22.96 36.91
CA ALA A 199 -12.66 -24.10 36.67
C ALA A 199 -13.16 -24.77 37.98
N GLY A 200 -12.55 -24.44 39.12
CA GLY A 200 -12.97 -24.91 40.45
C GLY A 200 -12.52 -26.32 40.78
N ALA A 201 -13.18 -26.89 41.79
CA ALA A 201 -12.95 -28.21 42.35
C ALA A 201 -14.27 -28.73 42.96
N THR A 202 -14.37 -30.04 43.16
CA THR A 202 -15.44 -30.71 43.92
C THR A 202 -14.88 -31.32 45.20
N ALA A 203 -15.74 -31.53 46.21
CA ALA A 203 -15.36 -32.17 47.46
C ALA A 203 -16.44 -33.12 47.95
N ASN A 204 -16.05 -34.35 48.29
CA ASN A 204 -16.94 -35.35 48.86
C ASN A 204 -16.36 -35.94 50.14
N ASP A 205 -17.23 -36.22 51.10
CA ASP A 205 -16.95 -36.90 52.34
C ASP A 205 -17.81 -38.18 52.48
N ASN A 206 -17.36 -39.16 53.27
CA ASN A 206 -18.09 -40.41 53.48
C ASN A 206 -19.30 -40.31 54.42
N VAL A 207 -19.38 -39.29 55.28
CA VAL A 207 -20.52 -39.05 56.17
C VAL A 207 -21.36 -37.86 55.68
N ASP A 208 -20.71 -36.73 55.37
CA ASP A 208 -21.38 -35.49 54.97
C ASP A 208 -21.76 -35.42 53.48
N GLY A 209 -21.25 -36.35 52.66
CA GLY A 209 -21.56 -36.43 51.23
C GLY A 209 -20.91 -35.29 50.42
N ASP A 210 -21.65 -34.70 49.48
CA ASP A 210 -21.12 -33.61 48.64
C ASP A 210 -21.08 -32.29 49.43
N ILE A 211 -19.87 -31.87 49.76
CA ILE A 211 -19.58 -30.62 50.47
C ILE A 211 -18.87 -29.60 49.55
N THR A 212 -19.00 -29.74 48.22
CA THR A 212 -18.35 -28.87 47.23
C THR A 212 -18.64 -27.39 47.48
N ALA A 213 -19.85 -27.03 47.91
CA ALA A 213 -20.23 -25.65 48.22
C ALA A 213 -19.44 -25.04 49.38
N ASN A 214 -18.81 -25.87 50.23
CA ASN A 214 -18.05 -25.44 51.39
C ASN A 214 -16.55 -25.24 51.09
N ILE A 215 -16.11 -25.52 49.86
CA ILE A 215 -14.71 -25.30 49.47
C ILE A 215 -14.34 -23.82 49.59
N VAL A 216 -13.32 -23.55 50.38
CA VAL A 216 -12.67 -22.24 50.49
C VAL A 216 -11.55 -22.17 49.46
N LYS A 217 -11.64 -21.19 48.55
CA LYS A 217 -10.64 -20.90 47.54
C LYS A 217 -9.77 -19.72 47.98
N THR A 218 -8.45 -19.82 47.83
CA THR A 218 -7.52 -18.70 48.03
C THR A 218 -6.55 -18.59 46.84
N GLY A 219 -5.99 -17.40 46.60
CA GLY A 219 -5.13 -17.14 45.43
C GLY A 219 -5.84 -16.58 44.18
N LEU A 220 -7.12 -16.19 44.32
CA LEU A 220 -7.92 -15.51 43.29
C LEU A 220 -8.31 -14.10 43.75
N PRO A 221 -8.58 -13.14 42.82
CA PRO A 221 -8.36 -13.24 41.38
C PRO A 221 -6.86 -13.20 41.02
N ILE A 222 -6.50 -13.74 39.85
CA ILE A 222 -5.13 -13.66 39.32
C ILE A 222 -5.01 -12.42 38.44
N ASP A 223 -3.96 -11.63 38.68
CA ASP A 223 -3.61 -10.50 37.82
C ASP A 223 -2.88 -11.01 36.57
N THR A 224 -3.63 -11.22 35.49
CA THR A 224 -3.08 -11.70 34.22
C THR A 224 -2.33 -10.62 33.45
N ALA A 225 -2.28 -9.37 33.93
CA ALA A 225 -1.42 -8.34 33.34
C ALA A 225 0.05 -8.49 33.73
N VAL A 226 0.35 -9.36 34.71
CA VAL A 226 1.71 -9.63 35.18
C VAL A 226 2.08 -11.08 34.88
N ALA A 227 3.12 -11.27 34.07
CA ALA A 227 3.66 -12.61 33.79
C ALA A 227 4.21 -13.24 35.08
N GLY A 228 3.94 -14.52 35.27
CA GLY A 228 4.37 -15.24 36.47
C GLY A 228 3.59 -16.52 36.71
N THR A 229 4.01 -17.27 37.73
CA THR A 229 3.32 -18.47 38.18
C THR A 229 2.53 -18.17 39.44
N TYR A 230 1.24 -18.42 39.40
CA TYR A 230 0.29 -18.21 40.49
C TYR A 230 -0.22 -19.56 41.00
N THR A 231 -0.67 -19.60 42.25
CA THR A 231 -1.20 -20.82 42.88
C THR A 231 -2.57 -20.53 43.48
N VAL A 232 -3.58 -21.28 43.03
CA VAL A 232 -4.91 -21.32 43.64
C VAL A 232 -4.97 -22.52 44.59
N LYS A 233 -5.41 -22.31 45.82
CA LYS A 233 -5.52 -23.35 46.85
C LYS A 233 -6.98 -23.62 47.17
N TYR A 234 -7.33 -24.89 47.28
CA TYR A 234 -8.66 -25.38 47.66
C TYR A 234 -8.55 -26.12 48.99
N ASN A 235 -9.33 -25.67 49.96
CA ASN A 235 -9.41 -26.25 51.29
C ASN A 235 -10.87 -26.43 51.69
N VAL A 236 -11.19 -27.52 52.39
CA VAL A 236 -12.51 -27.75 52.98
C VAL A 236 -12.36 -28.62 54.22
N SER A 237 -13.24 -28.41 55.19
CA SER A 237 -13.42 -29.29 56.34
C SER A 237 -14.85 -29.80 56.36
N ASP A 238 -15.02 -31.02 56.86
CA ASP A 238 -16.33 -31.61 57.10
C ASP A 238 -17.00 -31.02 58.38
N ALA A 239 -18.20 -31.50 58.73
CA ALA A 239 -18.94 -31.01 59.89
C ALA A 239 -18.32 -31.45 61.24
N ALA A 240 -17.54 -32.53 61.24
CA ALA A 240 -16.81 -33.02 62.41
C ALA A 240 -15.47 -32.29 62.63
N GLY A 241 -15.03 -31.49 61.66
CA GLY A 241 -13.81 -30.68 61.71
C GLY A 241 -12.57 -31.35 61.09
N ASN A 242 -12.70 -32.47 60.37
CA ASN A 242 -11.57 -33.05 59.66
C ASN A 242 -11.26 -32.22 58.41
N ALA A 243 -10.00 -31.80 58.26
CA ALA A 243 -9.57 -30.98 57.13
C ALA A 243 -9.06 -31.85 55.98
N ALA A 244 -9.59 -31.63 54.77
CA ALA A 244 -9.06 -32.23 53.55
C ALA A 244 -7.56 -31.92 53.38
N THR A 245 -6.85 -32.77 52.66
CA THR A 245 -5.52 -32.42 52.16
C THR A 245 -5.67 -31.26 51.16
N GLU A 246 -4.90 -30.18 51.36
CA GLU A 246 -4.93 -29.02 50.46
C GLU A 246 -4.60 -29.45 49.03
N VAL A 247 -5.48 -29.10 48.08
CA VAL A 247 -5.25 -29.29 46.66
C VAL A 247 -4.94 -27.93 46.04
N THR A 248 -4.00 -27.89 45.10
CA THR A 248 -3.58 -26.66 44.44
C THR A 248 -3.68 -26.75 42.93
N ARG A 249 -4.04 -25.64 42.29
CA ARG A 249 -3.90 -25.41 40.85
C ARG A 249 -2.81 -24.38 40.60
N THR A 250 -1.90 -24.70 39.69
CA THR A 250 -0.88 -23.79 39.19
C THR A 250 -1.40 -23.07 37.95
N VAL A 251 -1.25 -21.75 37.91
CA VAL A 251 -1.63 -20.93 36.75
C VAL A 251 -0.38 -20.18 36.28
N VAL A 252 0.07 -20.47 35.07
CA VAL A 252 1.23 -19.83 34.47
C VAL A 252 0.74 -18.75 33.52
N VAL A 253 0.93 -17.48 33.90
CA VAL A 253 0.68 -16.35 33.02
C VAL A 253 1.95 -16.04 32.25
N GLU A 254 1.92 -16.22 30.95
CA GLU A 254 3.06 -15.98 30.05
C GLU A 254 2.62 -15.24 28.79
N ALA A 255 3.58 -14.69 28.04
CA ALA A 255 3.28 -14.16 26.72
C ALA A 255 2.77 -15.32 25.84
N CYS A 256 1.73 -15.07 25.05
CA CYS A 256 1.29 -16.07 24.08
C CYS A 256 2.40 -16.31 23.05
N GLU A 257 2.44 -17.52 22.50
CA GLU A 257 3.15 -17.73 21.24
C GLU A 257 2.50 -16.87 20.17
N ASP A 258 3.30 -16.04 19.51
CA ASP A 258 2.84 -15.35 18.32
C ASP A 258 2.85 -16.34 17.15
N THR A 259 1.70 -16.46 16.50
CA THR A 259 1.47 -17.37 15.38
C THR A 259 0.94 -16.64 14.16
N THR A 260 0.81 -15.32 14.23
CA THR A 260 0.25 -14.50 13.16
C THR A 260 1.39 -13.99 12.30
N PRO A 261 1.42 -14.27 10.99
CA PRO A 261 2.47 -13.73 10.14
C PRO A 261 2.37 -12.21 9.94
N PRO A 262 3.51 -11.53 9.74
CA PRO A 262 3.50 -10.12 9.38
C PRO A 262 2.85 -9.87 8.01
N VAL A 263 2.35 -8.65 7.82
CA VAL A 263 1.74 -8.20 6.57
C VAL A 263 2.67 -7.22 5.85
N ILE A 264 3.06 -7.56 4.61
CA ILE A 264 3.84 -6.69 3.72
C ILE A 264 2.90 -5.85 2.85
N THR A 265 3.19 -4.56 2.72
CA THR A 265 2.47 -3.63 1.83
C THR A 265 3.47 -2.94 0.90
N LEU A 266 3.28 -3.01 -0.42
CA LEU A 266 4.14 -2.30 -1.37
C LEU A 266 3.99 -0.78 -1.21
N THR A 267 5.10 -0.07 -1.29
CA THR A 267 5.09 1.40 -1.46
C THR A 267 5.16 1.71 -2.94
N GLY A 268 4.11 2.31 -3.50
CA GLY A 268 3.98 2.52 -4.95
C GLY A 268 3.37 1.30 -5.67
N ASP A 269 3.40 1.33 -6.99
CA ASP A 269 2.67 0.36 -7.81
C ASP A 269 3.26 -1.05 -7.75
N ALA A 270 2.37 -2.04 -7.94
CA ALA A 270 2.74 -3.45 -8.04
C ALA A 270 3.34 -3.79 -9.42
N GLU A 271 3.02 -3.01 -10.44
CA GLU A 271 3.61 -3.09 -11.77
C GLU A 271 4.18 -1.72 -12.16
N VAL A 272 5.45 -1.68 -12.55
CA VAL A 272 6.14 -0.45 -12.97
C VAL A 272 6.72 -0.64 -14.37
N LYS A 273 6.38 0.26 -15.29
CA LYS A 273 7.00 0.33 -16.63
C LYS A 273 8.24 1.21 -16.58
N VAL A 274 9.34 0.71 -17.13
CA VAL A 274 10.63 1.38 -17.16
C VAL A 274 11.12 1.43 -18.59
N CYS A 275 11.54 2.62 -19.01
CA CYS A 275 12.19 2.82 -20.30
C CYS A 275 13.54 2.10 -20.38
N LEU A 276 13.84 1.52 -21.53
CA LEU A 276 15.15 0.95 -21.82
C LEU A 276 16.28 1.97 -21.56
N ASN A 277 17.34 1.51 -20.91
CA ASN A 277 18.53 2.30 -20.53
C ASN A 277 18.28 3.44 -19.54
N THR A 278 17.13 3.51 -18.87
CA THR A 278 16.91 4.47 -17.76
C THR A 278 17.14 3.79 -16.41
N ALA A 279 17.48 4.58 -15.40
CA ALA A 279 17.66 4.05 -14.04
C ALA A 279 16.31 3.66 -13.44
N TYR A 280 16.26 2.49 -12.79
CA TYR A 280 15.13 2.06 -11.97
C TYR A 280 15.54 2.07 -10.50
N GLU A 281 14.78 2.81 -9.69
CA GLU A 281 14.89 2.82 -8.23
C GLU A 281 13.64 2.20 -7.63
N ASP A 282 13.84 1.22 -6.75
CA ASP A 282 12.74 0.50 -6.14
C ASP A 282 12.08 1.30 -5.03
N ALA A 283 10.79 1.58 -5.17
CA ALA A 283 10.01 2.33 -4.17
C ALA A 283 9.86 1.58 -2.83
N GLY A 284 10.19 0.29 -2.77
CA GLY A 284 10.17 -0.51 -1.56
C GLY A 284 8.79 -0.98 -1.13
N ALA A 285 8.72 -1.39 0.14
CA ALA A 285 7.55 -1.93 0.83
C ALA A 285 7.69 -1.65 2.33
N THR A 286 6.56 -1.70 3.05
CA THR A 286 6.49 -1.67 4.52
C THR A 286 6.01 -3.01 5.05
N ALA A 287 6.28 -3.30 6.32
CA ALA A 287 5.81 -4.52 6.97
C ALA A 287 5.41 -4.25 8.42
N ASN A 288 4.23 -4.75 8.80
CA ASN A 288 3.71 -4.63 10.16
C ASN A 288 3.22 -5.98 10.69
N ASP A 289 3.44 -6.19 11.97
CA ASP A 289 3.02 -7.35 12.75
C ASP A 289 2.17 -6.93 13.97
N ASN A 290 1.31 -7.82 14.47
CA ASN A 290 0.44 -7.54 15.63
C ASN A 290 1.16 -7.54 16.98
N VAL A 291 2.30 -8.22 17.12
CA VAL A 291 3.11 -8.25 18.34
C VAL A 291 4.38 -7.41 18.18
N ASP A 292 5.12 -7.58 17.09
CA ASP A 292 6.41 -6.90 16.87
C ASP A 292 6.27 -5.45 16.34
N GLY A 293 5.08 -5.07 15.86
CA GLY A 293 4.83 -3.72 15.35
C GLY A 293 5.43 -3.48 13.96
N ASP A 294 6.12 -2.36 13.76
CA ASP A 294 6.76 -2.04 12.47
C ASP A 294 8.10 -2.75 12.32
N ILE A 295 8.15 -3.72 11.41
CA ILE A 295 9.34 -4.51 11.09
C ILE A 295 9.85 -4.23 9.67
N THR A 296 9.49 -3.08 9.08
CA THR A 296 9.86 -2.69 7.70
C THR A 296 11.36 -2.80 7.43
N ALA A 297 12.21 -2.47 8.40
CA ALA A 297 13.67 -2.54 8.28
C ALA A 297 14.19 -3.98 8.08
N ASN A 298 13.40 -5.00 8.42
CA ASN A 298 13.76 -6.41 8.33
C ASN A 298 13.36 -7.04 6.98
N ILE A 299 12.69 -6.29 6.10
CA ILE A 299 12.30 -6.79 4.78
C ILE A 299 13.53 -7.16 3.96
N VAL A 300 13.60 -8.42 3.54
CA VAL A 300 14.59 -8.92 2.61
C VAL A 300 14.06 -8.77 1.19
N LYS A 301 14.79 -8.00 0.38
CA LYS A 301 14.49 -7.79 -1.04
C LYS A 301 15.37 -8.69 -1.92
N THR A 302 14.80 -9.34 -2.92
CA THR A 302 15.55 -10.06 -3.97
C THR A 302 15.06 -9.67 -5.36
N GLY A 303 15.89 -9.85 -6.39
CA GLY A 303 15.58 -9.43 -7.77
C GLY A 303 16.08 -8.03 -8.15
N LEU A 304 16.87 -7.39 -7.28
CA LEU A 304 17.56 -6.13 -7.54
C LEU A 304 19.09 -6.34 -7.59
N PRO A 305 19.85 -5.48 -8.31
CA PRO A 305 19.37 -4.45 -9.24
C PRO A 305 18.77 -5.05 -10.52
N ILE A 306 17.94 -4.28 -11.22
CA ILE A 306 17.37 -4.68 -12.52
C ILE A 306 18.26 -4.16 -13.64
N ASP A 307 18.56 -5.03 -14.61
CA ASP A 307 19.25 -4.66 -15.84
C ASP A 307 18.28 -3.99 -16.81
N THR A 308 18.25 -2.65 -16.79
CA THR A 308 17.37 -1.87 -17.67
C THR A 308 17.93 -1.72 -19.10
N ALA A 309 19.10 -2.27 -19.40
CA ALA A 309 19.63 -2.29 -20.77
C ALA A 309 19.03 -3.43 -21.61
N ALA A 310 18.37 -4.39 -20.97
CA ALA A 310 17.66 -5.48 -21.63
C ALA A 310 16.14 -5.31 -21.44
N ALA A 311 15.40 -5.34 -22.55
CA ALA A 311 13.94 -5.36 -22.49
C ALA A 311 13.46 -6.70 -21.91
N GLY A 312 12.46 -6.65 -21.04
CA GLY A 312 11.93 -7.84 -20.39
C GLY A 312 11.12 -7.54 -19.13
N THR A 313 10.56 -8.58 -18.56
CA THR A 313 9.82 -8.51 -17.29
C THR A 313 10.69 -9.05 -16.17
N TYR A 314 10.89 -8.25 -15.14
CA TYR A 314 11.68 -8.55 -13.96
C TYR A 314 10.76 -8.59 -12.74
N THR A 315 11.15 -9.33 -11.71
CA THR A 315 10.36 -9.48 -10.48
C THR A 315 11.23 -9.16 -9.28
N VAL A 316 10.80 -8.19 -8.49
CA VAL A 316 11.33 -7.91 -7.15
C VAL A 316 10.45 -8.62 -6.13
N LYS A 317 11.06 -9.38 -5.23
CA LYS A 317 10.36 -10.13 -4.16
C LYS A 317 10.67 -9.52 -2.81
N TYR A 318 9.65 -9.42 -1.97
CA TYR A 318 9.71 -8.91 -0.61
C TYR A 318 9.29 -10.02 0.34
N ASN A 319 10.19 -10.36 1.26
CA ASN A 319 9.97 -11.36 2.29
C ASN A 319 10.37 -10.79 3.64
N VAL A 320 9.63 -11.13 4.68
CA VAL A 320 9.97 -10.79 6.07
C VAL A 320 9.38 -11.84 6.99
N SER A 321 10.06 -12.09 8.09
CA SER A 321 9.54 -12.87 9.21
C SER A 321 9.57 -12.01 10.46
N ASP A 322 8.62 -12.26 11.36
CA ASP A 322 8.58 -11.64 12.68
C ASP A 322 9.64 -12.28 13.62
N ALA A 323 9.69 -11.86 14.88
CA ALA A 323 10.63 -12.38 15.87
C ALA A 323 10.30 -13.81 16.33
N ALA A 324 9.03 -14.22 16.24
CA ALA A 324 8.57 -15.58 16.54
C ALA A 324 8.86 -16.58 15.40
N GLY A 325 9.23 -16.09 14.22
CA GLY A 325 9.57 -16.88 13.04
C GLY A 325 8.41 -17.10 12.07
N ASN A 326 7.27 -16.43 12.23
CA ASN A 326 6.18 -16.51 11.28
C ASN A 326 6.55 -15.71 10.02
N ALA A 327 6.50 -16.35 8.85
CA ALA A 327 6.86 -15.73 7.58
C ALA A 327 5.65 -15.08 6.91
N ALA A 328 5.78 -13.81 6.52
CA ALA A 328 4.80 -13.13 5.68
C ALA A 328 4.56 -13.91 4.38
N THR A 329 3.36 -13.74 3.81
CA THR A 329 3.15 -14.12 2.40
C THR A 329 4.05 -13.27 1.51
N GLU A 330 4.83 -13.90 0.63
CA GLU A 330 5.71 -13.20 -0.31
C GLU A 330 4.91 -12.21 -1.16
N VAL A 331 5.34 -10.95 -1.17
CA VAL A 331 4.78 -9.92 -2.03
C VAL A 331 5.78 -9.63 -3.15
N THR A 332 5.29 -9.40 -4.36
CA THR A 332 6.14 -9.15 -5.53
C THR A 332 5.77 -7.85 -6.21
N ARG A 333 6.79 -7.20 -6.79
CA ARG A 333 6.64 -6.12 -7.76
C ARG A 333 7.13 -6.60 -9.12
N THR A 334 6.33 -6.39 -10.13
CA THR A 334 6.69 -6.63 -11.53
C THR A 334 7.25 -5.34 -12.12
N VAL A 335 8.41 -5.43 -12.77
CA VAL A 335 9.03 -4.31 -13.47
C VAL A 335 9.16 -4.70 -14.93
N VAL A 336 8.49 -3.95 -15.81
CA VAL A 336 8.51 -4.18 -17.26
C VAL A 336 9.46 -3.17 -17.87
N VAL A 337 10.62 -3.64 -18.35
CA VAL A 337 11.56 -2.83 -19.11
C VAL A 337 11.19 -2.95 -20.59
N GLU A 338 10.79 -1.84 -21.19
CA GLU A 338 10.39 -1.76 -22.60
C GLU A 338 10.95 -0.50 -23.26
N ALA A 339 10.90 -0.45 -24.60
CA ALA A 339 11.22 0.78 -25.31
C ALA A 339 10.29 1.90 -24.82
N CYS A 340 10.81 3.12 -24.69
CA CYS A 340 9.94 4.25 -24.37
C CYS A 340 8.87 4.42 -25.44
N GLU A 341 7.71 4.92 -25.04
CA GLU A 341 6.77 5.47 -26.00
C GLU A 341 7.43 6.61 -26.74
N ASP A 342 7.46 6.51 -28.07
CA ASP A 342 7.91 7.60 -28.91
C ASP A 342 6.78 8.61 -29.05
N THR A 343 7.06 9.85 -28.64
CA THR A 343 6.11 10.96 -28.62
C THR A 343 6.62 12.17 -29.40
N THR A 344 7.79 12.03 -30.04
CA THR A 344 8.43 13.14 -30.74
C THR A 344 8.06 13.06 -32.22
N PRO A 345 7.45 14.11 -32.81
CA PRO A 345 7.16 14.07 -34.23
C PRO A 345 8.42 14.12 -35.11
N PRO A 346 8.37 13.49 -36.30
CA PRO A 346 9.45 13.58 -37.27
C PRO A 346 9.64 15.01 -37.80
N VAL A 347 10.87 15.31 -38.24
CA VAL A 347 11.24 16.60 -38.85
C VAL A 347 11.40 16.46 -40.35
N ILE A 348 10.61 17.21 -41.12
CA ILE A 348 10.71 17.30 -42.58
C ILE A 348 11.67 18.43 -42.96
N THR A 349 12.61 18.16 -43.87
CA THR A 349 13.52 19.16 -44.46
C THR A 349 13.34 19.19 -45.98
N LEU A 350 13.03 20.36 -46.55
CA LEU A 350 12.93 20.49 -48.01
C LEU A 350 14.30 20.35 -48.68
N ASN A 351 14.35 19.62 -49.79
CA ASN A 351 15.51 19.65 -50.69
C ASN A 351 15.38 20.87 -51.59
N GLY A 352 16.29 21.84 -51.50
CA GLY A 352 16.21 23.10 -52.25
C GLY A 352 15.32 24.15 -51.58
N GLY A 353 14.87 25.14 -52.36
CA GLY A 353 14.14 26.29 -51.83
C GLY A 353 12.73 25.96 -51.34
N ALA A 354 12.29 26.69 -50.31
CA ALA A 354 10.87 26.75 -49.92
C ALA A 354 10.02 27.54 -50.92
N THR A 355 10.65 28.41 -51.72
CA THR A 355 10.04 29.09 -52.85
C THR A 355 10.87 28.80 -54.11
N VAL A 356 10.20 28.44 -55.20
CA VAL A 356 10.80 28.19 -56.51
C VAL A 356 10.04 28.99 -57.57
N ASN A 357 10.75 29.78 -58.37
CA ASN A 357 10.16 30.48 -59.50
C ASN A 357 10.37 29.65 -60.77
N VAL A 358 9.33 29.54 -61.58
CA VAL A 358 9.29 28.73 -62.80
C VAL A 358 8.75 29.61 -63.93
N CYS A 359 9.46 29.63 -65.07
CA CYS A 359 8.98 30.32 -66.25
C CYS A 359 7.69 29.68 -66.76
N LEU A 360 6.76 30.49 -67.25
CA LEU A 360 5.57 30.02 -67.94
C LEU A 360 5.94 29.00 -69.04
N ASN A 361 5.24 27.87 -69.06
CA ASN A 361 5.45 26.71 -69.94
C ASN A 361 6.76 25.92 -69.73
N ALA A 362 7.62 26.29 -68.77
CA ALA A 362 8.80 25.50 -68.44
C ALA A 362 8.41 24.21 -67.68
N ALA A 363 9.24 23.17 -67.82
CA ALA A 363 9.07 21.95 -67.03
C ALA A 363 9.41 22.23 -65.55
N TYR A 364 8.61 21.69 -64.64
CA TYR A 364 8.87 21.72 -63.21
C TYR A 364 8.93 20.29 -62.66
N GLU A 365 10.06 19.96 -62.03
CA GLU A 365 10.23 18.72 -61.28
C GLU A 365 10.49 19.07 -59.81
N ASP A 366 9.76 18.41 -58.92
CA ASP A 366 9.84 18.70 -57.50
C ASP A 366 11.11 18.10 -56.89
N ALA A 367 11.96 18.94 -56.28
CA ALA A 367 13.19 18.49 -55.63
C ALA A 367 12.95 17.56 -54.40
N GLY A 368 11.70 17.46 -53.93
CA GLY A 368 11.31 16.65 -52.79
C GLY A 368 11.74 17.25 -51.44
N ALA A 369 11.76 16.36 -50.44
CA ALA A 369 12.10 16.63 -49.05
C ALA A 369 12.67 15.33 -48.43
N THR A 370 13.38 15.46 -47.31
CA THR A 370 13.77 14.35 -46.42
C THR A 370 12.99 14.43 -45.11
N ALA A 371 12.91 13.32 -44.38
CA ALA A 371 12.31 13.27 -43.06
C ALA A 371 13.10 12.36 -42.12
N ASN A 372 13.41 12.87 -40.93
CA ASN A 372 14.11 12.13 -39.89
C ASN A 372 13.37 12.20 -38.56
N ASP A 373 13.39 11.07 -37.86
CA ASP A 373 12.84 10.87 -36.53
C ASP A 373 13.93 10.40 -35.54
N ASN A 374 13.77 10.65 -34.24
CA ASN A 374 14.74 10.26 -33.21
C ASN A 374 14.72 8.76 -32.86
N VAL A 375 13.60 8.05 -33.06
CA VAL A 375 13.48 6.60 -32.83
C VAL A 375 13.50 5.83 -34.15
N ASP A 376 12.71 6.25 -35.14
CA ASP A 376 12.57 5.53 -36.42
C ASP A 376 13.68 5.84 -37.43
N GLY A 377 14.47 6.89 -37.21
CA GLY A 377 15.58 7.26 -38.09
C GLY A 377 15.11 7.93 -39.39
N ASP A 378 15.64 7.53 -40.55
CA ASP A 378 15.26 8.09 -41.85
C ASP A 378 13.95 7.49 -42.36
N ILE A 379 12.90 8.30 -42.38
CA ILE A 379 11.56 7.94 -42.85
C ILE A 379 11.18 8.69 -44.14
N THR A 380 12.17 9.21 -44.89
CA THR A 380 11.96 10.00 -46.12
C THR A 380 11.05 9.31 -47.14
N ALA A 381 11.13 7.98 -47.24
CA ALA A 381 10.30 7.20 -48.17
C ALA A 381 8.80 7.24 -47.83
N ASN A 382 8.45 7.59 -46.59
CA ASN A 382 7.07 7.64 -46.11
C ASN A 382 6.41 9.02 -46.30
N ILE A 383 7.15 10.01 -46.81
CA ILE A 383 6.60 11.35 -47.05
C ILE A 383 5.48 11.28 -48.08
N VAL A 384 4.30 11.74 -47.67
CA VAL A 384 3.14 11.94 -48.53
C VAL A 384 3.20 13.36 -49.11
N LYS A 385 3.23 13.44 -50.44
CA LYS A 385 3.25 14.71 -51.19
C LYS A 385 1.87 14.98 -51.78
N THR A 386 1.38 16.21 -51.67
CA THR A 386 0.15 16.67 -52.34
C THR A 386 0.38 18.02 -53.02
N GLY A 387 -0.42 18.36 -54.04
CA GLY A 387 -0.25 19.58 -54.83
C GLY A 387 0.60 19.43 -56.10
N LEU A 388 0.94 18.19 -56.47
CA LEU A 388 1.60 17.83 -57.74
C LEU A 388 0.66 17.00 -58.62
N PRO A 389 0.84 17.01 -59.97
CA PRO A 389 1.75 17.88 -60.73
C PRO A 389 1.26 19.35 -60.76
N ILE A 390 2.16 20.28 -61.07
CA ILE A 390 1.84 21.71 -61.22
C ILE A 390 1.61 22.03 -62.70
N ASP A 391 0.55 22.79 -62.99
CA ASP A 391 0.28 23.32 -64.31
C ASP A 391 1.12 24.58 -64.56
N THR A 392 2.26 24.43 -65.24
CA THR A 392 3.15 25.55 -65.56
C THR A 392 2.69 26.37 -66.77
N ALA A 393 1.61 26.00 -67.45
CA ALA A 393 1.03 26.79 -68.53
C ALA A 393 0.13 27.94 -68.02
N ALA A 394 -0.18 27.93 -66.72
CA ALA A 394 -0.93 28.99 -66.06
C ALA A 394 -0.04 29.73 -65.06
N ALA A 395 0.05 31.06 -65.22
CA ALA A 395 0.72 31.89 -64.24
C ALA A 395 -0.03 31.87 -62.91
N GLY A 396 0.69 31.75 -61.80
CA GLY A 396 0.09 31.65 -60.47
C GLY A 396 1.03 31.12 -59.41
N THR A 397 0.52 31.02 -58.19
CA THR A 397 1.24 30.46 -57.05
C THR A 397 0.61 29.12 -56.66
N TYR A 398 1.42 28.07 -56.73
CA TYR A 398 1.05 26.70 -56.39
C TYR A 398 1.72 26.29 -55.08
N THR A 399 1.08 25.39 -54.34
CA THR A 399 1.61 24.90 -53.06
C THR A 399 1.73 23.38 -53.10
N VAL A 400 2.94 22.88 -52.88
CA VAL A 400 3.21 21.47 -52.62
C VAL A 400 3.30 21.28 -51.11
N LYS A 401 2.59 20.28 -50.57
CA LYS A 401 2.60 19.96 -49.13
C LYS A 401 3.28 18.63 -48.89
N TYR A 402 4.09 18.56 -47.84
CA TYR A 402 4.80 17.38 -47.38
C TYR A 402 4.33 17.05 -45.97
N ASN A 403 3.83 15.83 -45.80
CA ASN A 403 3.40 15.29 -44.51
C ASN A 403 4.01 13.91 -44.31
N VAL A 404 4.36 13.58 -43.07
CA VAL A 404 4.81 12.24 -42.69
C VAL A 404 4.47 12.01 -41.23
N SER A 405 4.17 10.76 -40.88
CA SER A 405 4.09 10.30 -39.50
C SER A 405 5.11 9.21 -39.28
N ASP A 406 5.64 9.14 -38.07
CA ASP A 406 6.50 8.04 -37.61
C ASP A 406 5.68 6.74 -37.37
N ALA A 407 6.34 5.68 -36.90
CA ALA A 407 5.69 4.40 -36.63
C ALA A 407 4.80 4.44 -35.37
N ALA A 408 5.09 5.33 -34.42
CA ALA A 408 4.28 5.58 -33.23
C ALA A 408 3.02 6.41 -33.51
N GLY A 409 2.93 7.02 -34.70
CA GLY A 409 1.79 7.82 -35.16
C GLY A 409 1.93 9.32 -34.90
N ASN A 410 3.09 9.81 -34.46
CA ASN A 410 3.31 11.25 -34.30
C ASN A 410 3.46 11.89 -35.69
N ALA A 411 2.66 12.93 -35.95
CA ALA A 411 2.65 13.61 -37.25
C ALA A 411 3.61 14.80 -37.26
N ALA A 412 4.49 14.85 -38.27
CA ALA A 412 5.32 16.02 -38.53
C ALA A 412 4.47 17.28 -38.68
N THR A 413 5.06 18.43 -38.34
CA THR A 413 4.49 19.71 -38.79
C THR A 413 4.53 19.76 -40.31
N GLU A 414 3.37 20.02 -40.96
CA GLU A 414 3.29 20.12 -42.41
C GLU A 414 4.28 21.16 -42.93
N VAL A 415 5.13 20.75 -43.87
CA VAL A 415 6.05 21.65 -44.58
C VAL A 415 5.51 21.88 -45.98
N THR A 416 5.62 23.11 -46.48
CA THR A 416 5.13 23.49 -47.80
C THR A 416 6.24 24.08 -48.67
N ARG A 417 6.16 23.81 -49.97
CA ARG A 417 6.90 24.51 -51.01
C ARG A 417 5.94 25.36 -51.82
N THR A 418 6.28 26.62 -51.99
CA THR A 418 5.61 27.55 -52.88
C THR A 418 6.28 27.54 -54.25
N VAL A 419 5.52 27.33 -55.31
CA VAL A 419 6.01 27.40 -56.69
C VAL A 419 5.31 28.56 -57.37
N VAL A 420 6.07 29.54 -57.81
CA VAL A 420 5.57 30.73 -58.50
C VAL A 420 5.82 30.54 -59.99
N VAL A 421 4.74 30.39 -60.76
CA VAL A 421 4.79 30.34 -62.22
C VAL A 421 4.51 31.75 -62.73
N GLU A 422 5.49 32.35 -63.41
CA GLU A 422 5.40 33.71 -63.93
C GLU A 422 6.06 33.83 -65.31
N ALA A 423 5.75 34.91 -66.03
CA ALA A 423 6.49 35.24 -67.24
C ALA A 423 7.94 35.55 -66.84
N CYS A 424 8.89 34.94 -67.53
CA CYS A 424 10.29 35.23 -67.30
C CYS A 424 10.68 36.55 -67.96
N GLU A 425 11.73 37.16 -67.44
CA GLU A 425 12.30 38.36 -68.05
C GLU A 425 12.77 38.01 -69.46
N ASP A 426 12.28 38.78 -70.43
CA ASP A 426 12.78 38.71 -71.78
C ASP A 426 14.14 39.42 -71.85
N THR A 427 15.15 38.70 -72.32
CA THR A 427 16.54 39.17 -72.41
C THR A 427 17.10 39.03 -73.82
N THR A 428 16.28 38.55 -74.77
CA THR A 428 16.71 38.33 -76.14
C THR A 428 16.51 39.63 -76.92
N PRO A 429 17.55 40.19 -77.56
CA PRO A 429 17.34 41.36 -78.40
C PRO A 429 16.61 41.03 -79.71
N PRO A 430 15.81 41.97 -80.23
CA PRO A 430 15.14 41.79 -81.51
C PRO A 430 16.11 41.74 -82.70
N VAL A 431 15.70 41.11 -83.80
CA VAL A 431 16.50 40.96 -85.02
C VAL A 431 15.96 41.86 -86.14
N ILE A 432 16.79 42.78 -86.64
CA ILE A 432 16.47 43.64 -87.80
C ILE A 432 16.93 42.99 -89.10
N THR A 433 16.07 42.96 -90.12
CA THR A 433 16.38 42.51 -91.48
C THR A 433 16.12 43.63 -92.49
N LEU A 434 17.11 44.00 -93.30
CA LEU A 434 16.93 45.02 -94.34
C LEU A 434 16.03 44.51 -95.48
N ASN A 435 15.10 45.35 -95.93
CA ASN A 435 14.37 45.11 -97.16
C ASN A 435 15.20 45.60 -98.34
N GLY A 436 15.75 44.70 -99.15
CA GLY A 436 16.65 45.05 -100.25
C GLY A 436 18.13 45.10 -99.83
N GLY A 437 18.98 45.68 -100.69
CA GLY A 437 20.44 45.64 -100.47
C GLY A 437 20.92 46.43 -99.25
N ALA A 438 21.98 45.93 -98.60
CA ALA A 438 22.75 46.67 -97.59
C ALA A 438 23.53 47.84 -98.21
N THR A 439 23.86 47.74 -99.50
CA THR A 439 24.46 48.83 -100.29
C THR A 439 23.56 49.16 -101.47
N VAL A 440 23.24 50.44 -101.64
CA VAL A 440 22.42 50.95 -102.74
C VAL A 440 23.20 52.04 -103.47
N ASN A 441 23.35 51.90 -104.79
CA ASN A 441 23.96 52.93 -105.63
C ASN A 441 22.86 53.84 -106.18
N VAL A 442 23.04 55.15 -106.03
CA VAL A 442 22.11 56.18 -106.49
C VAL A 442 22.86 57.16 -107.40
N CYS A 443 22.25 57.53 -108.51
CA CYS A 443 22.83 58.53 -109.42
C CYS A 443 22.72 59.93 -108.83
N LEU A 444 23.72 60.76 -109.10
CA LEU A 444 23.66 62.18 -108.71
C LEU A 444 22.35 62.82 -109.22
N ASN A 445 21.63 63.49 -108.32
CA ASN A 445 20.32 64.11 -108.49
C ASN A 445 19.13 63.14 -108.71
N ALA A 446 19.32 61.82 -108.62
CA ALA A 446 18.20 60.87 -108.64
C ALA A 446 17.43 60.87 -107.32
N ALA A 447 16.14 60.53 -107.38
CA ALA A 447 15.36 60.29 -106.18
C ALA A 447 15.83 59.01 -105.49
N TYR A 448 15.92 59.04 -104.16
CA TYR A 448 16.17 57.88 -103.32
C TYR A 448 15.00 57.71 -102.35
N GLU A 449 14.33 56.57 -102.43
CA GLU A 449 13.38 56.12 -101.41
C GLU A 449 13.96 54.90 -100.71
N ASP A 450 13.93 54.95 -99.38
CA ASP A 450 14.47 53.87 -98.58
C ASP A 450 13.52 52.67 -98.56
N ALA A 451 13.99 51.49 -98.98
CA ALA A 451 13.19 50.27 -98.98
C ALA A 451 12.82 49.77 -97.56
N GLY A 452 13.43 50.35 -96.51
CA GLY A 452 13.15 50.02 -95.12
C GLY A 452 13.82 48.73 -94.63
N ALA A 453 13.31 48.26 -93.50
CA ALA A 453 13.71 47.04 -92.80
C ALA A 453 12.48 46.46 -92.08
N THR A 454 12.53 45.19 -91.72
CA THR A 454 11.61 44.52 -90.78
C THR A 454 12.34 44.17 -89.49
N ALA A 455 11.60 43.98 -88.40
CA ALA A 455 12.17 43.54 -87.13
C ALA A 455 11.25 42.53 -86.44
N THR A 456 11.83 41.45 -85.94
CA THR A 456 11.11 40.40 -85.21
C THR A 456 11.83 40.01 -83.94
N ASP A 457 11.05 39.68 -82.92
CA ASP A 457 11.47 39.25 -81.60
C ASP A 457 10.81 37.91 -81.22
N ASP A 458 11.42 37.12 -80.34
CA ASP A 458 10.88 35.81 -79.92
C ASP A 458 9.74 35.91 -78.89
N VAL A 459 9.66 37.00 -78.13
CA VAL A 459 8.58 37.28 -77.16
C VAL A 459 7.57 38.29 -77.72
N ASP A 460 8.03 39.40 -78.29
CA ASP A 460 7.17 40.49 -78.76
C ASP A 460 6.66 40.32 -80.21
N GLY A 461 7.23 39.37 -80.98
CA GLY A 461 6.80 39.09 -82.34
C GLY A 461 7.25 40.15 -83.35
N ASP A 462 6.36 40.60 -84.25
CA ASP A 462 6.70 41.61 -85.28
C ASP A 462 6.67 43.02 -84.72
N ILE A 463 7.84 43.62 -84.55
CA ILE A 463 8.05 44.99 -84.05
C ILE A 463 8.55 45.94 -85.15
N THR A 464 8.33 45.60 -86.42
CA THR A 464 8.77 46.40 -87.58
C THR A 464 8.32 47.86 -87.52
N ALA A 465 7.14 48.11 -86.95
CA ALA A 465 6.59 49.46 -86.82
C ALA A 465 7.42 50.38 -85.90
N ASP A 466 8.18 49.79 -84.98
CA ASP A 466 8.93 50.51 -83.95
C ASP A 466 10.39 50.79 -84.36
N ILE A 467 10.80 50.37 -85.57
CA ILE A 467 12.13 50.67 -86.10
C ILE A 467 12.32 52.19 -86.25
N VAL A 468 13.29 52.71 -85.49
CA VAL A 468 13.77 54.09 -85.60
C VAL A 468 14.83 54.17 -86.68
N LYS A 469 14.55 54.99 -87.71
CA LYS A 469 15.46 55.25 -88.83
C LYS A 469 16.16 56.59 -88.65
N THR A 470 17.48 56.62 -88.80
CA THR A 470 18.26 57.87 -88.83
C THR A 470 19.15 57.93 -90.07
N GLY A 471 19.57 59.14 -90.48
CA GLY A 471 20.34 59.35 -91.72
C GLY A 471 19.48 59.58 -92.97
N LEU A 472 18.16 59.74 -92.83
CA LEU A 472 17.25 60.14 -93.91
C LEU A 472 16.74 61.58 -93.69
N PRO A 473 16.38 62.33 -94.76
CA PRO A 473 16.57 61.98 -96.18
C PRO A 473 18.04 62.06 -96.61
N ILE A 474 18.42 61.32 -97.65
CA ILE A 474 19.77 61.35 -98.24
C ILE A 474 19.89 62.55 -99.20
N ASP A 475 20.97 63.32 -99.08
CA ASP A 475 21.30 64.34 -100.09
C ASP A 475 21.86 63.67 -101.34
N THR A 476 21.03 63.49 -102.36
CA THR A 476 21.44 62.91 -103.64
C THR A 476 22.06 63.94 -104.59
N THR A 477 22.11 65.23 -104.22
CA THR A 477 22.73 66.29 -105.03
C THR A 477 24.24 66.41 -104.83
N THR A 478 24.76 65.76 -103.79
CA THR A 478 26.19 65.70 -103.48
C THR A 478 26.68 64.26 -103.57
N ALA A 479 27.66 63.99 -104.44
CA ALA A 479 28.29 62.68 -104.53
C ALA A 479 28.99 62.33 -103.21
N GLY A 480 28.81 61.09 -102.74
CA GLY A 480 29.32 60.65 -101.45
C GLY A 480 28.70 59.35 -100.97
N THR A 481 29.18 58.88 -99.83
CA THR A 481 28.63 57.71 -99.14
C THR A 481 27.85 58.18 -97.92
N TYR A 482 26.58 57.81 -97.88
CA TYR A 482 25.67 58.12 -96.79
C TYR A 482 25.25 56.83 -96.09
N THR A 483 24.90 56.95 -94.81
CA THR A 483 24.52 55.80 -93.99
C THR A 483 23.14 56.03 -93.40
N VAL A 484 22.22 55.10 -93.66
CA VAL A 484 20.94 54.98 -92.95
C VAL A 484 21.13 53.96 -91.84
N LYS A 485 20.74 54.29 -90.60
CA LYS A 485 20.79 53.38 -89.45
C LYS A 485 19.39 52.98 -89.04
N TYR A 486 19.21 51.70 -88.73
CA TYR A 486 17.97 51.11 -88.24
C TYR A 486 18.25 50.57 -86.83
N ASN A 487 17.48 51.07 -85.87
CA ASN A 487 17.55 50.66 -84.48
C ASN A 487 16.14 50.35 -83.98
N VAL A 488 15.98 49.31 -83.17
CA VAL A 488 14.73 48.98 -82.48
C VAL A 488 15.07 48.34 -81.14
N SER A 489 14.22 48.56 -80.16
CA SER A 489 14.23 47.82 -78.89
C SER A 489 12.88 47.17 -78.71
N ASP A 490 12.87 45.99 -78.09
CA ASP A 490 11.66 45.29 -77.70
C ASP A 490 10.96 45.99 -76.50
N ALA A 491 9.86 45.42 -76.01
CA ALA A 491 9.11 45.96 -74.88
C ALA A 491 9.83 45.77 -73.54
N ALA A 492 10.72 44.77 -73.43
CA ALA A 492 11.58 44.55 -72.26
C ALA A 492 12.79 45.50 -72.22
N GLY A 493 13.06 46.22 -73.31
CA GLY A 493 14.13 47.18 -73.47
C GLY A 493 15.44 46.61 -74.02
N ASN A 494 15.46 45.36 -74.51
CA ASN A 494 16.64 44.83 -75.18
C ASN A 494 16.76 45.47 -76.57
N ALA A 495 17.96 45.96 -76.91
CA ALA A 495 18.20 46.68 -78.16
C ALA A 495 18.79 45.75 -79.23
N ALA A 496 18.20 45.75 -80.42
CA ALA A 496 18.77 45.08 -81.58
C ALA A 496 20.19 45.57 -81.88
N GLU A 497 20.99 44.71 -82.50
CA GLU A 497 22.22 45.16 -83.15
C GLU A 497 21.89 46.20 -84.23
N GLU A 498 22.59 47.35 -84.22
CA GLU A 498 22.34 48.43 -85.19
C GLU A 498 22.64 47.92 -86.60
N VAL A 499 21.61 47.87 -87.44
CA VAL A 499 21.77 47.53 -88.85
C VAL A 499 21.90 48.82 -89.65
N THR A 500 22.80 48.83 -90.64
CA THR A 500 23.03 50.00 -91.48
C THR A 500 22.86 49.70 -92.96
N ARG A 501 22.35 50.68 -93.70
CA ARG A 501 22.38 50.70 -95.16
C ARG A 501 23.33 51.79 -95.64
N THR A 502 24.21 51.41 -96.54
CA THR A 502 25.13 52.31 -97.24
C THR A 502 24.50 52.76 -98.56
N VAL A 503 24.36 54.08 -98.74
CA VAL A 503 23.85 54.68 -99.97
C VAL A 503 25.01 55.42 -100.64
N ILE A 504 25.42 54.97 -101.82
CA ILE A 504 26.53 55.56 -102.58
C ILE A 504 25.93 56.43 -103.69
N VAL A 505 26.05 57.75 -103.54
CA VAL A 505 25.68 58.73 -104.56
C VAL A 505 26.88 58.97 -105.44
N SER A 506 26.80 58.66 -106.73
CA SER A 506 27.92 58.75 -107.68
C SER A 506 27.58 59.62 -108.89
N GLU A 507 28.54 60.43 -109.33
CA GLU A 507 28.50 61.16 -110.60
C GLU A 507 28.59 60.21 -111.80
N ASN A 508 29.31 59.09 -111.62
CA ASN A 508 29.47 58.04 -112.61
C ASN A 508 28.39 56.98 -112.42
N CYS A 509 27.14 57.42 -112.42
CA CYS A 509 26.10 56.49 -112.78
C CYS A 509 26.27 56.18 -114.27
N THR A 510 26.82 55.02 -114.57
CA THR A 510 26.50 54.39 -115.85
C THR A 510 25.01 54.13 -115.81
N THR A 511 24.22 55.12 -116.23
CA THR A 511 22.94 54.82 -116.83
C THR A 511 23.31 53.86 -117.96
N LEU A 512 22.85 52.61 -117.88
CA LEU A 512 22.44 51.95 -119.10
C LEU A 512 21.21 52.73 -119.57
N GLY A 513 21.44 53.96 -120.02
CA GLY A 513 20.50 54.75 -120.76
C GLY A 513 20.41 54.06 -122.09
N ASP A 514 19.35 53.25 -122.23
CA ASP A 514 18.74 52.98 -123.51
C ASP A 514 18.50 54.33 -124.21
N ALA A 515 19.39 54.69 -125.13
CA ALA A 515 19.22 55.78 -126.08
C ALA A 515 19.12 55.27 -127.52
N ASP A 516 18.91 53.96 -127.70
CA ASP A 516 18.87 53.29 -128.97
C ASP A 516 17.82 52.18 -128.85
N GLY A 517 16.54 52.50 -129.06
CA GLY A 517 15.40 51.57 -128.95
C GLY A 517 15.47 50.34 -129.87
N ASN A 518 16.40 49.43 -129.60
CA ASN A 518 16.61 48.14 -130.22
C ASN A 518 17.45 47.28 -129.27
N GLY A 519 16.78 46.67 -128.29
CA GLY A 519 17.40 45.90 -127.20
C GLY A 519 18.24 44.71 -127.67
N THR A 520 19.54 44.93 -127.85
CA THR A 520 20.58 43.89 -127.84
C THR A 520 21.89 44.48 -127.30
N VAL A 521 22.25 44.18 -126.03
CA VAL A 521 23.58 44.45 -125.47
C VAL A 521 24.47 43.23 -125.67
N SER A 522 25.60 43.45 -126.35
CA SER A 522 26.61 42.47 -126.73
C SER A 522 27.53 42.09 -125.55
N ILE A 523 27.95 40.83 -125.51
CA ILE A 523 28.56 40.08 -124.41
C ILE A 523 30.06 40.42 -124.19
N TYR A 524 30.50 41.67 -124.42
CA TYR A 524 31.93 41.98 -124.52
C TYR A 524 32.50 43.06 -123.58
N ASP A 525 31.82 43.42 -122.49
CA ASP A 525 32.39 44.36 -121.49
C ASP A 525 32.29 43.94 -120.00
N ALA A 526 32.08 42.66 -119.69
CA ALA A 526 32.17 42.14 -118.31
C ALA A 526 33.55 41.54 -117.93
N LEU A 527 34.54 41.56 -118.83
CA LEU A 527 35.82 40.84 -118.63
C LEU A 527 37.01 41.74 -118.24
N ARG A 528 36.78 42.97 -117.78
CA ARG A 528 37.87 43.92 -117.44
C ARG A 528 37.93 44.43 -116.01
N VAL A 529 37.18 43.82 -115.09
CA VAL A 529 37.26 44.14 -113.64
C VAL A 529 37.76 42.96 -112.79
N ALA A 530 37.92 41.75 -113.35
CA ALA A 530 38.42 40.58 -112.61
C ALA A 530 39.95 40.38 -112.67
N GLN A 531 40.73 41.33 -113.19
CA GLN A 531 42.16 41.16 -113.46
C GLN A 531 43.06 42.17 -112.72
N VAL A 532 42.73 42.46 -111.46
CA VAL A 532 43.57 43.26 -110.53
C VAL A 532 43.75 42.59 -109.15
N ALA A 533 43.20 41.38 -108.92
CA ALA A 533 43.34 40.66 -107.64
C ALA A 533 44.31 39.45 -107.70
N ALA A 534 45.27 39.44 -108.63
CA ALA A 534 46.22 38.33 -108.83
C ALA A 534 47.71 38.74 -108.80
N GLU A 535 48.04 39.89 -108.19
CA GLU A 535 49.43 40.32 -107.99
C GLU A 535 49.65 40.72 -106.53
N LEU A 536 49.70 39.74 -105.63
CA LEU A 536 50.39 39.83 -104.34
C LEU A 536 50.79 38.39 -103.96
N THR A 537 52.09 38.21 -103.69
CA THR A 537 52.81 37.02 -103.21
C THR A 537 53.33 36.00 -104.25
N THR A 538 54.33 36.42 -105.04
CA THR A 538 55.49 35.58 -105.39
C THR A 538 56.70 36.04 -104.59
N ASP A 539 57.21 35.20 -103.67
CA ASP A 539 58.64 34.91 -103.43
C ASP A 539 58.83 34.25 -102.06
N TYR A 540 58.75 32.93 -101.99
CA TYR A 540 59.61 32.15 -101.08
C TYR A 540 59.73 30.68 -101.54
N VAL A 541 60.84 30.43 -102.24
CA VAL A 541 61.55 29.14 -102.37
C VAL A 541 60.93 28.05 -103.25
N ALA A 542 61.41 28.00 -104.48
CA ALA A 542 61.65 26.74 -105.18
C ALA A 542 62.99 26.15 -104.70
N ALA A 543 62.98 24.96 -104.08
CA ALA A 543 64.07 23.97 -104.14
C ALA A 543 63.70 22.71 -103.33
N ASN A 544 63.94 21.54 -103.94
CA ASN A 544 63.85 20.16 -103.42
C ASN A 544 62.43 19.56 -103.47
N ALA A 545 62.10 18.76 -104.49
CA ALA A 545 62.49 17.36 -104.70
C ALA A 545 61.71 16.39 -103.78
N ASP A 546 60.77 15.68 -104.43
CA ASP A 546 60.31 14.31 -104.15
C ASP A 546 59.65 14.03 -102.78
N VAL A 547 58.94 12.90 -102.72
CA VAL A 547 58.39 12.22 -101.52
C VAL A 547 56.91 12.49 -101.19
N ASP A 548 56.10 11.57 -101.73
CA ASP A 548 55.24 10.63 -100.99
C ASP A 548 53.80 11.01 -100.62
N CYS A 549 52.94 10.08 -101.02
CA CYS A 549 51.56 9.90 -100.61
C CYS A 549 51.53 9.30 -99.21
N SER A 550 51.51 10.11 -98.15
CA SER A 550 50.80 9.77 -96.91
C SER A 550 50.78 10.96 -95.96
N GLY A 551 49.59 11.34 -95.48
CA GLY A 551 49.48 12.30 -94.39
C GLY A 551 48.23 13.16 -94.47
N ALA A 552 47.26 12.83 -93.63
CA ALA A 552 46.05 13.60 -93.38
C ALA A 552 46.36 15.06 -93.01
N VAL A 553 45.63 15.99 -93.62
CA VAL A 553 45.54 17.37 -93.13
C VAL A 553 44.07 17.70 -92.83
N ASN A 554 43.95 18.35 -91.68
CA ASN A 554 42.82 18.64 -90.83
C ASN A 554 41.74 19.49 -91.50
N ILE A 555 40.47 19.09 -91.33
CA ILE A 555 39.28 19.85 -91.75
C ILE A 555 39.00 20.89 -90.66
N TYR A 556 39.51 22.09 -90.86
CA TYR A 556 38.86 23.32 -90.38
C TYR A 556 38.80 24.26 -91.59
N ASP A 557 37.63 24.87 -91.77
CA ASP A 557 37.21 25.75 -92.88
C ASP A 557 36.41 25.11 -94.05
N ALA A 558 35.54 24.15 -93.72
CA ALA A 558 34.45 23.72 -94.61
C ALA A 558 33.09 24.33 -94.19
N LEU A 559 33.04 25.65 -93.97
CA LEU A 559 31.78 26.37 -93.72
C LEU A 559 31.66 27.66 -94.55
N LEU A 560 31.94 27.56 -95.86
CA LEU A 560 31.52 28.59 -96.82
C LEU A 560 31.26 28.04 -98.22
N ILE A 561 30.86 26.76 -98.33
CA ILE A 561 30.36 26.13 -99.56
C ILE A 561 29.19 25.20 -99.16
N ALA A 562 28.12 25.80 -98.66
CA ALA A 562 26.85 25.08 -98.41
C ALA A 562 25.60 25.96 -98.64
N GLN A 563 25.74 27.10 -99.32
CA GLN A 563 24.61 27.97 -99.69
C GLN A 563 24.67 28.40 -101.17
N VAL A 564 25.00 27.45 -102.04
CA VAL A 564 24.64 27.49 -103.46
C VAL A 564 24.15 26.10 -103.85
N ASP A 565 23.13 25.60 -103.14
CA ASP A 565 22.48 24.32 -103.48
C ASP A 565 20.97 24.47 -103.65
N ALA A 566 20.58 25.46 -104.45
CA ALA A 566 19.31 25.46 -105.15
C ALA A 566 19.44 26.34 -106.39
N GLN A 567 19.07 25.78 -107.54
CA GLN A 567 18.98 26.42 -108.86
C GLN A 567 20.16 26.23 -109.83
N MET A 568 20.47 24.97 -110.16
CA MET A 568 20.92 24.64 -111.51
C MET A 568 20.20 23.38 -112.00
N LYS A 569 19.17 23.54 -112.83
CA LYS A 569 18.61 22.46 -113.67
C LYS A 569 19.24 22.57 -115.05
N LYS A 570 19.44 21.46 -115.75
CA LYS A 570 19.60 21.46 -117.20
C LYS A 570 18.29 21.98 -117.83
N ASP A 571 18.33 22.50 -119.05
CA ASP A 571 17.13 22.98 -119.77
C ASP A 571 16.04 21.90 -119.99
N ASP A 572 16.33 20.62 -119.69
CA ASP A 572 15.37 19.50 -119.72
C ASP A 572 14.91 18.97 -118.33
N GLY A 573 15.37 19.58 -117.23
CA GLY A 573 14.90 19.28 -115.88
C GLY A 573 15.46 18.02 -115.19
N THR A 574 16.52 17.39 -115.72
CA THR A 574 17.17 16.23 -115.07
C THR A 574 18.37 16.62 -114.18
N PRO A 575 18.63 15.92 -113.04
CA PRO A 575 19.81 16.15 -112.19
C PRO A 575 21.14 15.72 -112.87
N TYR A 576 22.27 16.23 -112.38
CA TYR A 576 23.60 15.73 -112.74
C TYR A 576 23.95 14.51 -111.87
N GLU A 577 24.33 13.38 -112.49
CA GLU A 577 24.90 12.22 -111.79
C GLU A 577 26.41 12.42 -111.60
N PHE A 578 26.89 12.29 -110.36
CA PHE A 578 28.32 12.16 -110.05
C PHE A 578 28.61 10.77 -109.46
N CYS A 579 29.70 10.17 -109.94
CA CYS A 579 30.13 8.81 -109.63
C CYS A 579 30.45 8.60 -108.15
N THR A 580 30.05 7.45 -107.62
CA THR A 580 30.46 6.90 -106.34
C THR A 580 31.89 6.36 -106.41
N ALA A 581 32.73 6.70 -105.43
CA ALA A 581 33.97 5.99 -105.12
C ALA A 581 33.76 5.20 -103.82
N GLN A 582 34.20 3.94 -103.83
CA GLN A 582 34.18 3.01 -102.69
C GLN A 582 35.23 3.34 -101.64
#